data_AF-A0AAJ7WHB9-F1
#
_entry.id   AF-A0AAJ7WHB9-F1
#
_cell.length_a   1.000
_cell.length_b   1.000
_cell.length_c   1.000
_cell.angle_alpha   90.00
_cell.angle_beta   90.00
_cell.angle_gamma   90.00
#
_symmetry.space_group_name_H-M   'P 1'
#
loop_
_entity.id
_entity.type
_entity.pdbx_description
1 polymer ?
#
loop_
_entity_poly.entity_id
_entity_poly.type
_entity_poly.pdbx_seq_one_letter_code
_entity_poly.pdbx_strand_id
1 'polypeptide(L)'
;MGAVALGVLVGYPFGGIVYDLWGKDAVFIAILVMIMPVVVVVMISAYNDHEDYEKLEESDHGASVRGITEMLTEPVVIIATGATLLSSASIAILEPTLPIWLIDTFNPPRWQIGTVFLPDSIGYFVGTHFFTHVTRHLSR
;
A
#
# COMPACT_ATOMS: atom_id res chain seq x y z
N MET A 1 -0.75 -4.03 7.88
CA MET A 1 -1.61 -3.90 6.68
C MET A 1 -2.91 -3.11 6.90
N GLY A 2 -3.50 -3.06 8.10
CA GLY A 2 -4.74 -2.29 8.33
C GLY A 2 -4.65 -0.78 8.01
N ALA A 3 -3.48 -0.16 8.19
CA ALA A 3 -3.28 1.25 7.82
C ALA A 3 -3.40 1.51 6.31
N VAL A 4 -2.94 0.57 5.48
CA VAL A 4 -3.08 0.64 4.01
C VAL A 4 -4.56 0.59 3.63
N ALA A 5 -5.33 -0.31 4.25
CA ALA A 5 -6.77 -0.42 4.06
C ALA A 5 -7.50 0.90 4.35
N LEU A 6 -7.17 1.54 5.48
CA LEU A 6 -7.76 2.80 5.88
C LEU A 6 -7.34 3.96 4.97
N GLY A 7 -6.10 3.97 4.50
CA GLY A 7 -5.61 4.96 3.53
C GLY A 7 -6.37 4.88 2.20
N VAL A 8 -6.60 3.67 1.70
CA VAL A 8 -7.37 3.42 0.47
C VAL A 8 -8.86 3.76 0.66
N LEU A 9 -9.44 3.36 1.80
CA LEU A 9 -10.83 3.64 2.19
C LEU A 9 -11.15 5.14 2.21
N VAL A 10 -10.26 5.95 2.79
CA VAL A 10 -10.45 7.40 2.92
C VAL A 10 -9.96 8.14 1.66
N GLY A 11 -8.91 7.64 1.03
CA GLY A 11 -8.25 8.28 -0.11
C GLY A 11 -9.12 8.35 -1.36
N TYR A 12 -9.77 7.24 -1.76
CA TYR A 12 -10.58 7.24 -2.98
C TYR A 12 -11.81 8.18 -2.92
N PRO A 13 -12.62 8.17 -1.85
CA PRO A 13 -13.73 9.12 -1.73
C PRO A 13 -13.25 10.57 -1.64
N PHE A 14 -12.19 10.83 -0.86
CA PHE A 14 -11.64 12.18 -0.70
C PHE A 14 -11.12 12.73 -2.04
N GLY A 15 -10.33 11.95 -2.77
CA GLY A 15 -9.83 12.34 -4.09
C GLY A 15 -10.95 12.61 -5.09
N GLY A 16 -12.01 11.78 -5.09
CA GLY A 16 -13.18 11.97 -5.94
C GLY A 16 -13.97 13.24 -5.62
N ILE A 17 -14.18 13.55 -4.33
CA ILE A 17 -14.89 14.76 -3.89
C ILE A 17 -14.09 16.03 -4.23
N VAL A 18 -12.80 16.05 -3.93
CA VAL A 18 -11.93 17.20 -4.23
C VAL A 18 -11.86 17.44 -5.74
N TYR A 19 -11.81 16.37 -6.53
CA TYR A 19 -11.83 16.45 -7.99
C TYR A 19 -13.14 17.05 -8.52
N ASP A 20 -14.29 16.65 -7.97
CA ASP A 20 -15.61 17.11 -8.42
C ASP A 20 -15.86 18.58 -8.05
N LEU A 21 -15.37 19.04 -6.90
CA LEU A 21 -15.60 20.40 -6.39
C LEU A 21 -14.61 21.45 -6.92
N TRP A 22 -13.32 21.12 -6.99
CA TRP A 22 -12.24 22.07 -7.29
C TRP A 22 -11.38 21.66 -8.49
N GLY A 23 -11.75 20.59 -9.18
CA GLY A 23 -11.06 20.11 -10.37
C GLY A 23 -9.76 19.36 -10.08
N LYS A 24 -9.02 19.08 -11.16
CA LYS A 24 -7.86 18.19 -11.13
C LYS A 24 -6.72 18.72 -10.26
N ASP A 25 -6.44 20.02 -10.35
CA ASP A 25 -5.23 20.61 -9.74
C ASP A 25 -5.32 20.63 -8.21
N ALA A 26 -6.54 20.75 -7.66
CA ALA A 26 -6.78 20.72 -6.22
C ALA A 26 -6.43 19.37 -5.57
N VAL A 27 -6.62 18.26 -6.29
CA VAL A 27 -6.29 16.91 -5.78
C VAL A 27 -4.79 16.79 -5.52
N PHE A 28 -3.96 17.26 -6.46
CA PHE A 28 -2.50 17.21 -6.31
C PHE A 28 -2.00 18.10 -5.18
N ILE A 29 -2.56 19.31 -5.05
CA ILE A 29 -2.20 20.22 -3.95
C ILE A 29 -2.62 19.63 -2.60
N ALA A 30 -3.82 19.05 -2.50
CA ALA A 30 -4.30 18.43 -1.27
C ALA A 30 -3.41 17.25 -0.81
N ILE A 31 -3.01 16.39 -1.75
CA ILE A 31 -2.08 15.29 -1.46
C ILE A 31 -0.73 15.83 -0.99
N LEU A 32 -0.20 16.86 -1.65
CA LEU A 32 1.08 17.46 -1.31
C LEU A 32 1.06 18.05 0.11
N VAL A 33 0.01 18.76 0.49
CA VAL A 33 -0.15 19.31 1.84
C VAL A 33 -0.25 18.18 2.89
N MET A 34 -0.93 17.08 2.56
CA MET A 34 -1.13 15.97 3.48
C MET A 34 0.14 15.13 3.69
N ILE A 35 0.99 14.96 2.66
CA ILE A 35 2.22 14.15 2.74
C ILE A 35 3.41 14.91 3.35
N MET A 36 3.50 16.23 3.15
CA MET A 36 4.59 17.06 3.67
C MET A 36 4.91 16.86 5.16
N PRO A 37 3.95 16.90 6.10
CA PRO A 37 4.27 16.70 7.52
C PRO A 37 4.79 15.28 7.81
N VAL A 38 4.29 14.26 7.09
CA VAL A 38 4.77 12.87 7.26
C VAL A 38 6.23 12.76 6.82
N VAL A 39 6.57 13.35 5.67
CA VAL A 39 7.95 13.37 5.15
C VAL A 39 8.89 14.09 6.13
N VAL A 40 8.48 15.22 6.69
CA VAL A 40 9.28 15.96 7.69
C VAL A 40 9.53 15.12 8.94
N VAL A 41 8.50 14.46 9.47
CA VAL A 41 8.64 13.60 10.66
C VAL A 41 9.55 12.40 10.38
N VAL A 42 9.43 11.77 9.21
CA VAL A 42 10.30 10.66 8.80
C VAL A 42 11.74 11.14 8.66
N MET A 43 11.99 12.31 8.06
CA MET A 43 13.33 12.88 7.93
C MET A 43 13.98 13.19 9.28
N ILE A 44 13.21 13.76 10.24
CA ILE A 44 13.73 14.02 11.59
C ILE A 44 14.04 12.70 12.31
N SER A 45 13.16 11.71 12.20
CA SER A 45 13.37 10.38 12.80
C SER A 45 14.61 9.68 12.22
N ALA A 46 14.78 9.72 10.90
CA ALA A 46 15.93 9.12 10.21
C ALA A 46 17.25 9.83 10.55
N TYR A 47 17.23 11.15 10.74
CA TYR A 47 18.41 11.90 11.19
C TYR A 47 18.84 11.49 12.60
N ASN A 48 17.89 11.25 13.51
CA ASN A 48 18.20 10.82 14.88
C ASN A 48 18.76 9.39 14.95
N ASP A 49 18.40 8.51 14.01
CA ASP A 49 18.87 7.11 13.96
C ASP A 49 20.25 6.97 13.28
N HIS A 50 20.72 8.02 12.59
CA HIS A 50 21.96 8.00 11.80
C HIS A 50 23.22 7.83 12.66
N GLU A 51 23.19 8.09 13.98
CA GLU A 51 24.32 7.86 14.88
C GLU A 51 24.58 6.37 15.17
N ASP A 52 23.58 5.49 14.98
CA ASP A 52 23.69 4.05 15.25
C ASP A 52 24.06 3.21 14.01
N TYR A 53 23.79 3.71 12.80
CA TYR A 53 24.01 2.99 11.54
C TYR A 53 25.48 2.98 11.05
N GLU A 54 26.25 4.04 11.34
CA GLU A 54 27.65 4.16 10.88
C GLU A 54 28.57 3.07 11.48
N LYS A 55 28.16 2.44 12.60
CA LYS A 55 28.87 1.30 13.22
C LYS A 55 28.63 -0.06 12.54
N LEU A 56 27.62 -0.20 11.69
CA LEU A 56 27.23 -1.48 11.07
C LEU A 56 27.73 -1.65 9.63
N GLU A 57 28.02 -0.54 8.92
CA GLU A 57 28.37 -0.58 7.48
C GLU A 57 29.79 -1.11 7.17
N GLU A 58 30.76 -0.99 8.10
CA GLU A 58 32.15 -1.39 7.85
C GLU A 58 32.37 -2.92 7.73
N SER A 59 31.40 -3.77 8.11
CA SER A 59 31.63 -5.23 8.16
C SER A 59 30.98 -6.08 7.05
N ASP A 60 29.96 -5.63 6.31
CA ASP A 60 29.03 -6.61 5.70
C ASP A 60 28.65 -6.44 4.21
N HIS A 61 29.26 -5.48 3.50
CA HIS A 61 28.91 -5.19 2.10
C HIS A 61 29.15 -6.37 1.13
N GLY A 62 30.11 -7.25 1.42
CA GLY A 62 30.43 -8.42 0.58
C GLY A 62 29.62 -9.69 0.89
N ALA A 63 29.09 -9.83 2.11
CA ALA A 63 28.32 -11.00 2.53
C ALA A 63 26.82 -10.84 2.24
N SER A 64 26.30 -9.61 2.29
CA SER A 64 24.89 -9.29 2.06
C SER A 64 24.41 -9.61 0.64
N VAL A 65 25.18 -9.27 -0.40
CA VAL A 65 24.79 -9.55 -1.80
C VAL A 65 24.73 -11.05 -2.10
N ARG A 66 25.68 -11.83 -1.53
CA ARG A 66 25.69 -13.29 -1.66
C ARG A 66 24.49 -13.92 -0.94
N GLY A 67 24.19 -13.46 0.28
CA GLY A 67 23.02 -13.92 1.03
C GLY A 67 21.70 -13.67 0.30
N ILE A 68 21.53 -12.50 -0.32
CA ILE A 68 20.31 -12.19 -1.09
C ILE A 68 20.16 -13.14 -2.29
N THR A 69 21.23 -13.36 -3.06
CA THR A 69 21.17 -14.27 -4.23
C THR A 69 20.92 -15.72 -3.85
N GLU A 70 21.45 -16.16 -2.70
CA GLU A 70 21.27 -17.52 -2.19
C GLU A 70 19.82 -17.73 -1.73
N MET A 71 19.24 -16.76 -1.01
CA MET A 71 17.83 -16.78 -0.61
C MET A 71 16.86 -16.73 -1.81
N LEU A 72 17.16 -15.93 -2.84
CA LEU A 72 16.33 -15.84 -4.05
C LEU A 72 16.32 -17.14 -4.88
N THR A 73 17.29 -18.03 -4.68
CA THR A 73 17.41 -19.29 -5.43
C THR A 73 16.68 -20.44 -4.73
N GLU A 74 16.29 -20.27 -3.46
CA GLU A 74 15.58 -21.32 -2.74
C GLU A 74 14.17 -21.57 -3.32
N PRO A 75 13.78 -22.84 -3.56
CA PRO A 75 12.52 -23.17 -4.24
C PRO A 75 11.29 -22.70 -3.45
N VAL A 76 11.35 -22.72 -2.12
CA VAL A 76 10.27 -22.22 -1.25
C VAL A 76 10.09 -20.72 -1.40
N VAL A 77 11.19 -19.96 -1.47
CA VAL A 77 11.17 -18.51 -1.66
C VAL A 77 10.64 -18.15 -3.04
N ILE A 78 11.05 -18.88 -4.09
CA ILE A 78 10.55 -18.67 -5.45
C ILE A 78 9.04 -18.92 -5.53
N ILE A 79 8.54 -20.00 -4.92
CA ILE A 79 7.11 -20.32 -4.91
C ILE A 79 6.32 -19.26 -4.12
N ALA A 80 6.80 -18.87 -2.94
CA ALA A 80 6.13 -17.85 -2.11
C ALA A 80 6.11 -16.48 -2.81
N THR A 81 7.22 -16.10 -3.45
CA THR A 81 7.34 -14.85 -4.22
C THR A 81 6.44 -14.90 -5.45
N GLY A 82 6.45 -16.00 -6.21
CA GLY A 82 5.58 -16.19 -7.37
C GLY A 82 4.09 -16.13 -7.01
N ALA A 83 3.68 -16.77 -5.91
CA ALA A 83 2.31 -16.71 -5.43
C ALA A 83 1.91 -15.29 -5.00
N THR A 84 2.79 -14.58 -4.30
CA THR A 84 2.57 -13.19 -3.88
C THR A 84 2.48 -12.26 -5.09
N LEU A 85 3.36 -12.43 -6.07
CA LEU A 85 3.35 -11.66 -7.31
C LEU A 85 2.05 -11.89 -8.08
N LEU A 86 1.63 -13.14 -8.27
CA LEU A 86 0.37 -13.46 -8.96
C LEU A 86 -0.85 -12.86 -8.25
N SER A 87 -0.88 -12.94 -6.91
CA SER A 87 -1.93 -12.33 -6.11
C SER A 87 -1.93 -10.81 -6.25
N SER A 88 -0.76 -10.16 -6.20
CA SER A 88 -0.63 -8.71 -6.35
C SER A 88 -0.94 -8.23 -7.78
N ALA A 89 -0.60 -9.01 -8.79
CA ALA A 89 -0.91 -8.70 -10.19
C ALA A 89 -2.42 -8.74 -10.44
N SER A 90 -3.13 -9.65 -9.79
CA SER A 90 -4.59 -9.76 -9.91
C SER A 90 -5.27 -8.46 -9.44
N ILE A 91 -4.94 -7.97 -8.23
CA ILE A 91 -5.51 -6.72 -7.71
C ILE A 91 -5.08 -5.50 -8.52
N ALA A 92 -3.83 -5.46 -8.99
CA ALA A 92 -3.30 -4.36 -9.81
C ALA A 92 -4.01 -4.22 -11.17
N ILE A 93 -4.55 -5.32 -11.71
CA ILE A 93 -5.35 -5.28 -12.94
C ILE A 93 -6.80 -4.87 -12.65
N LEU A 94 -7.37 -5.34 -11.53
CA LEU A 94 -8.74 -5.04 -11.12
C LEU A 94 -8.93 -3.55 -10.81
N GLU A 95 -7.95 -2.92 -10.16
CA GLU A 95 -8.00 -1.53 -9.71
C GLU A 95 -8.25 -0.51 -10.84
N PRO A 96 -7.57 -0.55 -12.00
CA PRO A 96 -7.90 0.32 -13.13
C PRO A 96 -9.09 -0.16 -13.96
N THR A 97 -9.32 -1.47 -14.07
CA THR A 97 -10.34 -2.03 -14.96
C THR A 97 -11.76 -1.82 -14.43
N LEU A 98 -11.93 -1.92 -13.12
CA LEU A 98 -13.25 -1.86 -12.47
C LEU A 98 -13.89 -0.46 -12.57
N PRO A 99 -13.18 0.66 -12.31
CA PRO A 99 -13.72 2.00 -12.53
C PRO A 99 -14.08 2.28 -13.99
N ILE A 100 -13.25 1.82 -14.95
CA ILE A 100 -13.50 2.01 -16.39
C ILE A 100 -14.79 1.31 -16.80
N TRP A 101 -14.95 0.04 -16.43
CA TRP A 101 -16.17 -0.72 -16.72
C TRP A 101 -17.42 -0.09 -16.10
N LEU A 102 -17.30 0.46 -14.88
CA LEU A 102 -18.41 1.11 -14.18
C LEU A 102 -18.87 2.40 -14.90
N ILE A 103 -17.92 3.18 -15.44
CA ILE A 103 -18.20 4.36 -16.24
C ILE A 103 -18.97 3.98 -17.51
N ASP A 104 -18.50 2.96 -18.23
CA ASP A 104 -19.10 2.51 -19.49
C ASP A 104 -20.51 1.93 -19.30
N THR A 105 -20.77 1.26 -18.18
CA THR A 105 -22.03 0.53 -17.97
C THR A 105 -23.13 1.40 -17.35
N PHE A 106 -22.78 2.25 -16.38
CA PHE A 106 -23.77 2.95 -15.54
C PHE A 106 -23.73 4.48 -15.61
N ASN A 107 -22.73 5.07 -16.27
CA ASN A 107 -22.50 6.52 -16.36
C ASN A 107 -22.68 7.27 -15.00
N PRO A 108 -22.06 6.80 -13.90
CA PRO A 108 -22.23 7.40 -12.59
C PRO A 108 -21.53 8.78 -12.48
N PRO A 109 -21.98 9.65 -11.57
CA PRO A 109 -21.28 10.89 -11.25
C PRO A 109 -19.87 10.60 -10.69
N ARG A 110 -18.92 11.50 -10.95
CA ARG A 110 -17.48 11.26 -10.76
C ARG A 110 -17.08 10.95 -9.31
N TRP A 111 -17.81 11.51 -8.33
CA TRP A 111 -17.57 11.24 -6.91
C TRP A 111 -17.98 9.81 -6.49
N GLN A 112 -18.95 9.17 -7.17
CA GLN A 112 -19.41 7.82 -6.84
C GLN A 112 -18.42 6.75 -7.31
N ILE A 113 -17.61 7.05 -8.33
CA ILE A 113 -16.63 6.10 -8.86
C ILE A 113 -15.61 5.71 -7.78
N GLY A 114 -15.18 6.65 -6.94
CA GLY A 114 -14.26 6.38 -5.83
C GLY A 114 -14.87 5.53 -4.71
N THR A 115 -16.20 5.46 -4.63
CA THR A 115 -16.90 4.70 -3.57
C THR A 115 -16.95 3.20 -3.83
N VAL A 116 -16.66 2.75 -5.05
CA VAL A 116 -16.71 1.33 -5.42
C VAL A 116 -15.69 0.47 -4.66
N PHE A 117 -14.64 1.10 -4.12
CA PHE A 117 -13.59 0.46 -3.33
C PHE A 117 -13.90 0.39 -1.83
N LEU A 118 -15.01 0.97 -1.35
CA LEU A 118 -15.43 0.90 0.05
C LEU A 118 -15.68 -0.55 0.52
N PRO A 119 -16.47 -1.38 -0.19
CA PRO A 119 -16.71 -2.76 0.22
C PRO A 119 -15.42 -3.59 0.27
N ASP A 120 -14.53 -3.38 -0.71
CA ASP A 120 -13.22 -4.04 -0.78
C ASP A 120 -12.34 -3.66 0.42
N SER A 121 -12.22 -2.36 0.70
CA SER A 121 -11.42 -1.84 1.81
C SER A 121 -11.96 -2.27 3.18
N ILE A 122 -13.29 -2.28 3.37
CA ILE A 122 -13.94 -2.76 4.60
C ILE A 122 -13.69 -4.26 4.76
N GLY A 123 -13.87 -5.05 3.69
CA GLY A 123 -13.59 -6.48 3.70
C GLY A 123 -12.14 -6.79 4.06
N TYR A 124 -11.20 -6.03 3.50
CA TYR A 124 -9.78 -6.16 3.81
C TYR A 124 -9.45 -5.74 5.26
N PHE A 125 -10.03 -4.66 5.77
CA PHE A 125 -9.83 -4.23 7.16
C PHE A 125 -10.35 -5.27 8.16
N VAL A 126 -11.56 -5.78 7.93
CA VAL A 126 -12.17 -6.82 8.77
C VAL A 126 -11.38 -8.12 8.66
N GLY A 127 -11.08 -8.56 7.43
CA GLY A 127 -10.33 -9.79 7.16
C GLY A 127 -8.95 -9.79 7.80
N THR A 128 -8.20 -8.68 7.69
CA THR A 128 -6.88 -8.57 8.33
C THR A 128 -6.98 -8.61 9.86
N HIS A 129 -8.01 -8.03 10.47
CA HIS A 129 -8.21 -8.12 11.91
C HIS A 129 -8.49 -9.57 12.37
N PHE A 130 -9.39 -10.28 11.68
CA PHE A 130 -9.73 -11.66 12.00
C PHE A 130 -8.58 -12.63 11.76
N PHE A 131 -7.94 -12.59 10.59
CA PHE A 131 -6.79 -13.45 10.28
C PHE A 131 -5.63 -13.23 11.26
N THR A 132 -5.36 -11.97 11.61
CA THR A 132 -4.32 -11.66 12.59
C THR A 132 -4.64 -12.27 13.95
N HIS A 133 -5.90 -12.24 14.38
CA HIS A 133 -6.33 -12.88 15.62
C HIS A 133 -6.20 -14.41 15.55
N VAL A 134 -6.66 -15.04 14.47
CA VAL A 134 -6.58 -16.50 14.26
C VAL A 134 -5.13 -16.99 14.22
N THR A 135 -4.26 -16.35 13.45
CA THR A 135 -2.84 -16.73 13.35
C THR A 135 -2.13 -16.61 14.71
N ARG A 136 -2.49 -15.59 15.52
CA ARG A 136 -1.94 -15.45 16.88
C ARG A 136 -2.36 -16.57 17.83
N HIS A 137 -3.55 -17.15 17.64
CA HIS A 137 -3.99 -18.31 18.43
C HIS A 137 -3.37 -19.62 17.95
N LEU A 138 -3.11 -19.78 16.65
CA LEU A 138 -2.53 -21.00 16.09
C LEU A 138 -1.01 -21.11 16.32
N SER A 139 -0.33 -19.99 16.55
CA SER A 139 1.12 -19.91 16.81
C SER A 139 1.50 -20.16 18.28
N ARG A 140 0.53 -20.40 19.17
CA ARG A 140 0.72 -20.65 20.60
C ARG A 140 0.49 -22.12 20.91
#